data_AF-A0A7Y2HKD4-F1
#
_entry.id   AF-A0A7Y2HKD4-F1
#
_cell.length_a   1.000
_cell.length_b   1.000
_cell.length_c   1.000
_cell.angle_alpha   90.00
_cell.angle_beta   90.00
_cell.angle_gamma   90.00
#
_symmetry.space_group_name_H-M   'P 1'
#
loop_
_entity.id
_entity.type
_entity.pdbx_description
1 polymer ?
#
loop_
_entity_poly.entity_id
_entity_poly.type
_entity_poly.pdbx_seq_one_letter_code
_entity_poly.pdbx_strand_id
1 'polypeptide(L)'
;MINKPIAVPDKRHVKNVEPTSIETITDDTALNDNEAVESELVNSDIEGNTNEIEENNNVLEAEILKTPNHAIWNALLNKYVKAGKVDYASFKKDTDLEKYLDLLANNPPESSWSRDEQLAYWINAYNAFTIKLIVDNYPVKSIMDLHNGKPWDVKWINLGSKSYSLNQIENDIIRPQFKEPRIHFAVNCAAKSCPPIANEAFTAANLEQLLEKQTIAFINDTNYNTISSGKVNLSKIFEWYASDFGSLIDFISKYSEKSVSSKASISYMEYDWALNGR
;
A
#
# COMPACT_ATOMS: atom_id res chain seq x y z
N MET A 1 -28.23 -15.77 -13.15
CA MET A 1 -28.03 -14.65 -12.20
C MET A 1 -26.55 -14.61 -11.89
N ILE A 2 -25.83 -13.61 -12.42
CA ILE A 2 -24.37 -13.53 -12.33
C ILE A 2 -24.05 -12.63 -11.13
N ASN A 3 -23.55 -13.22 -10.04
CA ASN A 3 -23.08 -12.48 -8.88
C ASN A 3 -21.84 -11.65 -9.27
N LYS A 4 -21.97 -10.32 -9.26
CA LYS A 4 -20.82 -9.40 -9.26
C LYS A 4 -20.14 -9.48 -7.88
N PRO A 5 -18.82 -9.75 -7.78
CA PRO A 5 -18.09 -9.67 -6.51
C PRO A 5 -17.80 -8.21 -6.14
N ILE A 6 -18.00 -7.88 -4.87
CA ILE A 6 -18.13 -6.51 -4.32
C ILE A 6 -16.80 -5.99 -3.71
N ALA A 7 -15.67 -6.42 -4.25
CA ALA A 7 -14.39 -5.71 -4.11
C ALA A 7 -14.03 -4.86 -5.35
N VAL A 8 -14.81 -4.99 -6.43
CA VAL A 8 -14.56 -4.25 -7.68
C VAL A 8 -15.26 -2.88 -7.59
N PRO A 9 -14.56 -1.75 -7.77
CA PRO A 9 -15.16 -0.43 -7.69
C PRO A 9 -16.34 -0.28 -8.67
N ASP A 10 -17.46 0.21 -8.13
CA ASP A 10 -18.69 0.49 -8.88
C ASP A 10 -18.46 1.65 -9.88
N LYS A 11 -18.71 1.42 -11.17
CA LYS A 11 -18.60 2.42 -12.24
C LYS A 11 -19.74 3.45 -12.15
N ARG A 12 -19.81 4.25 -11.09
CA ARG A 12 -20.79 5.34 -10.97
C ARG A 12 -20.13 6.68 -10.63
N HIS A 13 -20.00 7.49 -11.68
CA HIS A 13 -19.97 8.97 -11.73
C HIS A 13 -18.91 9.68 -10.89
N VAL A 14 -17.68 9.74 -11.42
CA VAL A 14 -16.79 10.88 -11.17
C VAL A 14 -17.27 12.02 -12.07
N LYS A 15 -17.79 13.10 -11.48
CA LYS A 15 -18.07 14.34 -12.21
C LYS A 15 -16.72 15.01 -12.51
N ASN A 16 -16.43 15.19 -13.80
CA ASN A 16 -15.32 16.04 -14.25
C ASN A 16 -15.54 17.48 -13.76
N VAL A 17 -14.52 18.03 -13.10
CA VAL A 17 -14.38 19.48 -12.91
C VAL A 17 -13.21 19.90 -13.79
N GLU A 18 -13.48 20.74 -14.79
CA GLU A 18 -12.46 21.31 -15.66
C GLU A 18 -11.57 22.30 -14.90
N PRO A 19 -10.25 22.34 -15.15
CA PRO A 19 -9.38 23.36 -14.59
C PRO A 19 -9.47 24.66 -15.38
N THR A 20 -9.77 25.75 -14.68
CA THR A 20 -9.66 27.13 -15.17
C THR A 20 -8.19 27.54 -15.32
N SER A 21 -7.91 28.13 -16.47
CA SER A 21 -6.64 28.70 -16.93
C SER A 21 -6.14 29.87 -16.07
N ILE A 22 -4.83 29.90 -15.81
CA ILE A 22 -4.11 31.06 -15.27
C ILE A 22 -3.05 31.48 -16.31
N GLU A 23 -3.10 32.76 -16.65
CA GLU A 23 -2.25 33.45 -17.62
C GLU A 23 -0.80 33.59 -17.14
N THR A 24 0.12 33.42 -18.09
CA THR A 24 1.54 33.76 -17.96
C THR A 24 1.76 35.24 -18.20
N ILE A 25 2.47 35.92 -17.29
CA ILE A 25 3.10 37.22 -17.54
C ILE A 25 4.61 37.03 -17.42
N THR A 26 5.28 37.31 -18.53
CA THR A 26 6.72 37.50 -18.70
C THR A 26 7.13 38.87 -18.18
N ASP A 27 8.30 38.99 -17.56
CA ASP A 27 9.26 40.01 -18.00
C ASP A 27 10.70 39.72 -17.55
N ASP A 28 11.62 40.09 -18.45
CA ASP A 28 13.07 40.01 -18.38
C ASP A 28 13.67 41.05 -17.41
N THR A 29 14.86 40.80 -16.85
CA THR A 29 16.11 41.53 -17.17
C THR A 29 17.25 41.30 -16.16
N ALA A 30 18.39 40.89 -16.73
CA ALA A 30 19.77 41.38 -16.55
C ALA A 30 20.53 41.32 -15.19
N LEU A 31 21.58 40.48 -15.22
CA LEU A 31 23.02 40.77 -14.98
C LEU A 31 23.50 41.46 -13.68
N ASN A 32 24.41 40.73 -13.01
CA ASN A 32 25.84 41.05 -12.80
C ASN A 32 26.37 41.03 -11.35
N ASP A 33 27.42 40.20 -11.20
CA ASP A 33 28.68 40.35 -10.47
C ASP A 33 28.78 40.43 -8.94
N ASN A 34 29.47 39.40 -8.41
CA ASN A 34 30.60 39.41 -7.47
C ASN A 34 30.66 40.48 -6.37
N GLU A 35 30.81 40.03 -5.11
CA GLU A 35 32.10 39.96 -4.43
C GLU A 35 31.95 39.37 -3.02
N ALA A 36 32.93 38.53 -2.66
CA ALA A 36 33.22 38.17 -1.29
C ALA A 36 33.78 39.39 -0.55
N VAL A 37 33.70 39.43 0.79
CA VAL A 37 34.84 39.77 1.68
C VAL A 37 34.39 39.77 3.16
N GLU A 38 35.17 38.98 3.90
CA GLU A 38 35.65 39.12 5.28
C GLU A 38 34.74 39.00 6.52
N SER A 39 35.20 38.03 7.31
CA SER A 39 35.08 37.86 8.75
C SER A 39 35.62 39.05 9.55
N GLU A 40 34.84 39.52 10.52
CA GLU A 40 35.37 40.14 11.74
C GLU A 40 34.93 39.32 12.96
N LEU A 41 35.95 38.86 13.70
CA LEU A 41 35.83 38.26 15.02
C LEU A 41 35.62 39.40 16.03
N VAL A 42 34.51 39.36 16.77
CA VAL A 42 34.39 40.05 18.05
C VAL A 42 34.17 38.98 19.13
N ASN A 43 35.24 38.70 19.87
CA ASN A 43 35.16 38.10 21.19
C ASN A 43 34.69 39.19 22.15
N SER A 44 33.51 39.01 22.74
CA SER A 44 33.17 39.63 24.02
C SER A 44 32.84 38.53 25.00
N ASP A 45 33.66 38.43 26.03
CA ASP A 45 33.49 37.56 27.18
C ASP A 45 32.09 37.75 27.81
N ILE A 46 31.33 36.66 27.89
CA ILE A 46 30.21 36.53 28.84
C ILE A 46 30.43 35.24 29.61
N GLU A 47 31.13 35.36 30.74
CA GLU A 47 30.97 34.43 31.85
C GLU A 47 29.60 34.63 32.49
N GLY A 48 28.82 33.55 32.59
CA GLY A 48 27.69 33.47 33.51
C GLY A 48 26.32 33.37 32.85
N ASN A 49 25.89 32.15 32.51
CA ASN A 49 24.68 31.53 33.05
C ASN A 49 24.56 30.09 32.53
N THR A 50 25.27 29.14 33.14
CA THR A 50 25.20 27.72 32.76
C THR A 50 23.87 27.04 33.12
N ASN A 51 22.95 27.74 33.79
CA ASN A 51 21.68 27.16 34.24
C ASN A 51 20.49 27.43 33.30
N GLU A 52 20.61 28.30 32.29
CA GLU A 52 19.58 28.47 31.24
C GLU A 52 19.81 27.59 30.00
N ILE A 53 21.01 27.00 29.87
CA ILE A 53 21.35 26.10 28.76
C ILE A 53 20.92 24.66 29.08
N GLU A 54 20.80 24.29 30.36
CA GLU A 54 20.35 22.93 30.75
C GLU A 54 18.82 22.75 30.71
N GLU A 55 18.01 23.79 30.98
CA GLU A 55 16.55 23.67 30.86
C GLU A 55 16.06 23.64 29.41
N ASN A 56 16.81 24.22 28.47
CA ASN A 56 16.47 24.21 27.05
C ASN A 56 16.95 22.95 26.30
N ASN A 57 17.86 22.17 26.89
CA ASN A 57 18.30 20.90 26.32
C ASN A 57 17.34 19.74 26.63
N ASN A 58 16.37 19.94 27.53
CA ASN A 58 15.35 18.93 27.85
C ASN A 58 14.00 19.14 27.14
N VAL A 59 13.93 20.15 26.25
CA VAL A 59 12.76 20.43 25.39
C VAL A 59 13.07 20.13 23.90
N LEU A 60 14.28 19.64 23.60
CA LEU A 60 14.76 19.31 22.25
C LEU A 60 15.00 17.82 22.01
N GLU A 61 14.55 16.93 22.90
CA GLU A 61 14.04 15.64 22.45
C GLU A 61 12.64 15.88 21.90
N ALA A 62 12.57 16.45 20.70
CA ALA A 62 11.38 16.33 19.87
C ALA A 62 10.98 14.85 19.92
N GLU A 63 9.74 14.56 20.33
CA GLU A 63 9.15 13.24 20.15
C GLU A 63 9.43 12.86 18.70
N ILE A 64 10.41 11.97 18.49
CA ILE A 64 10.65 11.40 17.17
C ILE A 64 9.33 10.69 16.88
N LEU A 65 8.51 11.29 16.03
CA LEU A 65 7.26 10.74 15.55
C LEU A 65 7.60 9.35 15.01
N LYS A 66 7.39 8.33 15.84
CA LYS A 66 7.77 6.96 15.53
C LYS A 66 6.59 6.34 14.84
N THR A 67 6.72 6.18 13.53
CA THR A 67 5.90 5.24 12.78
C THR A 67 5.87 3.88 13.49
N PRO A 68 4.73 3.15 13.47
CA PRO A 68 4.61 1.90 14.20
C PRO A 68 5.62 0.89 13.67
N ASN A 69 6.34 0.23 14.58
CA ASN A 69 7.29 -0.80 14.21
C ASN A 69 6.57 -2.09 13.79
N HIS A 70 6.71 -2.47 12.52
CA HIS A 70 6.06 -3.65 11.94
C HIS A 70 6.75 -4.99 12.26
N ALA A 71 7.66 -5.07 13.23
CA ALA A 71 8.38 -6.31 13.57
C ALA A 71 7.47 -7.47 13.98
N ILE A 72 6.39 -7.20 14.74
CA ILE A 72 5.41 -8.24 15.14
C ILE A 72 4.75 -8.82 13.89
N TRP A 73 4.30 -7.95 12.98
CA TRP A 73 3.71 -8.37 11.71
C TRP A 73 4.67 -9.14 10.83
N ASN A 74 5.91 -8.66 10.73
CA ASN A 74 6.95 -9.35 9.98
C ASN A 74 7.21 -10.77 10.53
N ALA A 75 7.23 -10.95 11.85
CA ALA A 75 7.39 -12.26 12.47
C ALA A 75 6.20 -13.18 12.17
N LEU A 76 4.97 -12.67 12.26
CA LEU A 76 3.74 -13.42 11.92
C LEU A 76 3.74 -13.85 10.45
N LEU A 77 4.09 -12.95 9.52
CA LEU A 77 4.21 -13.25 8.10
C LEU A 77 5.24 -14.34 7.85
N ASN A 78 6.46 -14.22 8.39
CA ASN A 78 7.51 -15.24 8.22
C ASN A 78 7.10 -16.61 8.79
N LYS A 79 6.33 -16.63 9.88
CA LYS A 79 5.88 -17.86 10.55
C LYS A 79 4.77 -18.56 9.77
N TYR A 80 3.79 -17.81 9.26
CA TYR A 80 2.54 -18.39 8.74
C TYR A 80 2.35 -18.28 7.23
N VAL A 81 3.11 -17.42 6.54
CA VAL A 81 3.09 -17.29 5.08
C VAL A 81 4.22 -18.11 4.48
N LYS A 82 3.88 -19.02 3.56
CA LYS A 82 4.86 -19.76 2.75
C LYS A 82 4.41 -19.80 1.31
N ALA A 83 5.31 -19.42 0.39
CA ALA A 83 5.03 -19.36 -1.05
C ALA A 83 3.70 -18.63 -1.37
N GLY A 84 3.44 -17.51 -0.70
CA GLY A 84 2.23 -16.71 -0.90
C GLY A 84 0.94 -17.21 -0.25
N LYS A 85 0.98 -18.37 0.43
CA LYS A 85 -0.19 -18.99 1.07
C LYS A 85 -0.13 -18.88 2.58
N VAL A 86 -1.30 -18.72 3.22
CA VAL A 86 -1.43 -18.47 4.66
C VAL A 86 -1.87 -19.72 5.41
N ASP A 87 -1.18 -20.03 6.51
CA ASP A 87 -1.54 -21.11 7.44
C ASP A 87 -2.59 -20.61 8.46
N TYR A 88 -3.82 -20.40 8.00
CA TYR A 88 -4.89 -19.79 8.82
C TYR A 88 -5.20 -20.59 10.10
N ALA A 89 -5.09 -21.92 10.05
CA ALA A 89 -5.33 -22.79 11.19
C ALA A 89 -4.34 -22.54 12.33
N SER A 90 -3.07 -22.30 12.00
CA SER A 90 -2.04 -21.96 12.98
C SER A 90 -2.07 -20.48 13.35
N PHE A 91 -2.31 -19.60 12.38
CA PHE A 91 -2.42 -18.14 12.59
C PHE A 91 -3.49 -17.82 13.63
N LYS A 92 -4.64 -18.50 13.58
CA LYS A 92 -5.75 -18.35 14.54
C LYS A 92 -5.38 -18.56 16.00
N LYS A 93 -4.31 -19.30 16.27
CA LYS A 93 -3.85 -19.61 17.63
C LYS A 93 -2.83 -18.59 18.14
N ASP A 94 -2.36 -17.69 17.29
CA ASP A 94 -1.30 -16.74 17.63
C ASP A 94 -1.87 -15.42 18.12
N THR A 95 -1.67 -15.13 19.41
CA THR A 95 -2.16 -13.91 20.05
C THR A 95 -1.44 -12.65 19.58
N ASP A 96 -0.30 -12.78 18.91
CA ASP A 96 0.46 -11.62 18.44
C ASP A 96 -0.26 -10.86 17.31
N LEU A 97 -1.25 -11.49 16.65
CA LEU A 97 -2.09 -10.79 15.67
C LEU A 97 -2.83 -9.63 16.33
N GLU A 98 -3.51 -9.87 17.45
CA GLU A 98 -4.27 -8.83 18.16
C GLU A 98 -3.35 -7.71 18.64
N LYS A 99 -2.17 -8.06 19.18
CA LYS A 99 -1.16 -7.06 19.59
C LYS A 99 -0.74 -6.16 18.43
N TYR A 100 -0.60 -6.72 17.23
CA TYR A 100 -0.24 -5.93 16.05
C TYR A 100 -1.40 -5.04 15.57
N LEU A 101 -2.63 -5.55 15.59
CA LEU A 101 -3.81 -4.75 15.23
C LEU A 101 -4.01 -3.59 16.23
N ASP A 102 -3.80 -3.84 17.53
CA ASP A 102 -3.83 -2.80 18.57
C ASP A 102 -2.71 -1.76 18.37
N LEU A 103 -1.51 -2.18 17.96
CA LEU A 103 -0.42 -1.27 17.62
C LEU A 103 -0.84 -0.34 16.47
N LEU A 104 -1.42 -0.88 15.40
CA LEU A 104 -1.93 -0.06 14.29
C LEU A 104 -3.06 0.86 14.74
N ALA A 105 -3.99 0.35 15.54
CA ALA A 105 -5.15 1.10 16.02
C ALA A 105 -4.75 2.33 16.85
N ASN A 106 -3.70 2.21 17.66
CA ASN A 106 -3.21 3.31 18.52
C ASN A 106 -2.23 4.25 17.81
N ASN A 107 -1.78 3.94 16.59
CA ASN A 107 -0.82 4.74 15.84
C ASN A 107 -1.31 4.95 14.40
N PRO A 108 -2.46 5.61 14.18
CA PRO A 108 -2.96 5.89 12.83
C PRO A 108 -2.03 6.84 12.06
N PRO A 109 -2.04 6.85 10.71
CA PRO A 109 -1.15 7.69 9.93
C PRO A 109 -1.34 9.17 10.19
N GLU A 110 -0.23 9.87 10.35
CA GLU A 110 -0.20 11.32 10.54
C GLU A 110 0.24 12.03 9.26
N SER A 111 -0.19 13.29 9.08
CA SER A 111 0.19 14.10 7.93
C SER A 111 1.68 14.46 7.88
N SER A 112 2.38 14.33 9.01
CA SER A 112 3.82 14.53 9.16
C SER A 112 4.64 13.37 8.59
N TRP A 113 4.05 12.17 8.46
CA TRP A 113 4.73 11.00 7.91
C TRP A 113 4.95 11.17 6.42
N SER A 114 6.08 10.67 5.93
CA SER A 114 6.36 10.59 4.50
C SER A 114 5.31 9.75 3.78
N ARG A 115 5.21 9.97 2.46
CA ARG A 115 4.33 9.18 1.58
C ARG A 115 4.53 7.67 1.79
N ASP A 116 5.79 7.23 1.87
CA ASP A 116 6.10 5.80 1.90
C ASP A 116 5.80 5.17 3.27
N GLU A 117 5.95 5.93 4.35
CA GLU A 117 5.50 5.51 5.68
C GLU A 117 3.98 5.31 5.74
N GLN A 118 3.23 6.27 5.19
CA GLN A 118 1.76 6.16 5.14
C GLN A 118 1.31 4.99 4.25
N LEU A 119 1.93 4.80 3.08
CA LEU A 119 1.58 3.70 2.18
C LEU A 119 1.92 2.33 2.79
N ALA A 120 3.09 2.19 3.41
CA ALA A 120 3.48 0.97 4.09
C ALA A 120 2.50 0.62 5.23
N TYR A 121 2.10 1.61 6.03
CA TYR A 121 1.08 1.43 7.05
C TYR A 121 -0.23 0.88 6.46
N TRP A 122 -0.75 1.52 5.42
CA TRP A 122 -2.06 1.14 4.86
C TRP A 122 -2.05 -0.24 4.20
N ILE A 123 -0.97 -0.61 3.50
CA ILE A 123 -0.80 -1.95 2.94
C ILE A 123 -0.79 -3.00 4.05
N ASN A 124 0.00 -2.76 5.11
CA ASN A 124 0.06 -3.69 6.23
C ASN A 124 -1.27 -3.79 6.98
N ALA A 125 -1.97 -2.67 7.19
CA ALA A 125 -3.28 -2.65 7.82
C ALA A 125 -4.28 -3.49 7.01
N TYR A 126 -4.41 -3.23 5.70
CA TYR A 126 -5.30 -4.01 4.83
C TYR A 126 -5.04 -5.51 4.94
N ASN A 127 -3.77 -5.93 4.81
CA ASN A 127 -3.40 -7.34 4.85
C ASN A 127 -3.65 -7.99 6.22
N ALA A 128 -3.30 -7.30 7.30
CA ALA A 128 -3.48 -7.81 8.66
C ALA A 128 -4.97 -7.95 9.02
N PHE A 129 -5.79 -6.93 8.69
CA PHE A 129 -7.23 -7.01 8.93
C PHE A 129 -7.94 -8.00 7.99
N THR A 130 -7.43 -8.23 6.78
CA THR A 130 -7.94 -9.32 5.93
C THR A 130 -7.64 -10.68 6.56
N ILE A 131 -6.42 -10.91 7.03
CA ILE A 131 -6.06 -12.15 7.73
C ILE A 131 -6.90 -12.34 8.99
N LYS A 132 -7.11 -11.27 9.76
CA LYS A 132 -7.98 -11.28 10.94
C LYS A 132 -9.41 -11.70 10.60
N LEU A 133 -10.00 -11.12 9.55
CA LEU A 133 -11.34 -11.49 9.10
C LEU A 133 -11.44 -12.99 8.80
N ILE A 134 -10.44 -13.56 8.11
CA ILE A 134 -10.43 -14.99 7.83
C ILE A 134 -10.24 -15.81 9.10
N VAL A 135 -9.30 -15.46 9.96
CA VAL A 135 -9.00 -16.17 11.22
C VAL A 135 -10.23 -16.26 12.12
N ASP A 136 -10.97 -15.16 12.27
CA ASP A 136 -12.18 -15.09 13.09
C ASP A 136 -13.26 -16.04 12.57
N ASN A 137 -13.33 -16.21 11.26
CA ASN A 137 -14.32 -17.05 10.59
C ASN A 137 -13.78 -18.44 10.18
N TYR A 138 -12.55 -18.78 10.54
CA TYR A 138 -11.93 -20.04 10.12
C TYR A 138 -12.54 -21.25 10.88
N PRO A 139 -12.91 -22.36 10.20
CA PRO A 139 -12.69 -22.64 8.79
C PRO A 139 -13.79 -22.08 7.85
N VAL A 140 -13.39 -21.21 6.93
CA VAL A 140 -14.21 -20.71 5.83
C VAL A 140 -13.63 -21.18 4.50
N LYS A 141 -14.47 -21.45 3.48
CA LYS A 141 -14.01 -21.95 2.18
C LYS A 141 -13.66 -20.81 1.22
N SER A 142 -14.39 -19.71 1.31
CA SER A 142 -14.15 -18.49 0.54
C SER A 142 -14.44 -17.27 1.41
N ILE A 143 -13.66 -16.20 1.24
CA ILE A 143 -14.00 -14.90 1.84
C ILE A 143 -15.40 -14.43 1.38
N MET A 144 -15.85 -14.85 0.18
CA MET A 144 -17.19 -14.54 -0.35
C MET A 144 -18.34 -15.20 0.43
N ASP A 145 -18.05 -16.21 1.25
CA ASP A 145 -19.07 -16.83 2.12
C ASP A 145 -19.44 -15.92 3.31
N LEU A 146 -18.66 -14.88 3.55
CA LEU A 146 -18.86 -13.92 4.64
C LEU A 146 -19.74 -12.75 4.21
N HIS A 147 -20.52 -12.23 5.14
CA HIS A 147 -21.33 -11.01 4.98
C HIS A 147 -22.14 -10.96 3.67
N ASN A 148 -22.76 -12.08 3.28
CA ASN A 148 -23.54 -12.21 2.04
C ASN A 148 -22.76 -11.80 0.77
N GLY A 149 -21.47 -12.15 0.71
CA GLY A 149 -20.60 -11.82 -0.43
C GLY A 149 -20.09 -10.38 -0.44
N LYS A 150 -20.24 -9.65 0.68
CA LYS A 150 -19.76 -8.27 0.85
C LYS A 150 -18.82 -8.07 2.05
N PRO A 151 -17.83 -8.93 2.27
CA PRO A 151 -16.95 -8.82 3.43
C PRO A 151 -16.18 -7.49 3.50
N TRP A 152 -15.82 -6.93 2.34
CA TRP A 152 -15.05 -5.68 2.26
C TRP A 152 -15.84 -4.40 2.54
N ASP A 153 -17.18 -4.46 2.55
CA ASP A 153 -18.06 -3.31 2.82
C ASP A 153 -18.32 -3.07 4.30
N VAL A 154 -18.05 -4.07 5.15
CA VAL A 154 -18.36 -4.01 6.57
C VAL A 154 -17.33 -3.14 7.29
N LYS A 155 -17.80 -2.15 8.04
CA LYS A 155 -16.94 -1.31 8.89
C LYS A 155 -16.75 -1.97 10.25
N TRP A 156 -15.51 -2.36 10.54
CA TRP A 156 -15.13 -2.97 11.81
C TRP A 156 -13.65 -2.75 12.16
N ILE A 157 -12.88 -2.16 11.25
CA ILE A 157 -11.46 -1.87 11.42
C ILE A 157 -11.34 -0.51 12.11
N ASN A 158 -10.95 -0.51 13.38
CA ASN A 158 -10.81 0.72 14.16
C ASN A 158 -9.36 1.19 14.16
N LEU A 159 -9.10 2.39 13.62
CA LEU A 159 -7.78 3.02 13.58
C LEU A 159 -7.93 4.46 14.08
N GLY A 160 -7.30 4.77 15.21
CA GLY A 160 -7.58 5.98 15.98
C GLY A 160 -9.06 6.07 16.36
N SER A 161 -9.67 7.23 16.14
CA SER A 161 -11.10 7.47 16.41
C SER A 161 -12.03 7.07 15.26
N LYS A 162 -11.51 6.50 14.17
CA LYS A 162 -12.25 6.21 12.95
C LYS A 162 -12.45 4.71 12.77
N SER A 163 -13.58 4.34 12.17
CA SER A 163 -13.89 2.97 11.77
C SER A 163 -13.96 2.86 10.25
N TYR A 164 -13.31 1.82 9.71
CA TYR A 164 -13.09 1.58 8.30
C TYR A 164 -13.58 0.20 7.88
N SER A 165 -13.89 0.07 6.60
CA SER A 165 -13.95 -1.22 5.91
C SER A 165 -12.68 -1.43 5.07
N LEU A 166 -12.42 -2.67 4.63
CA LEU A 166 -11.32 -2.95 3.71
C LEU A 166 -11.46 -2.15 2.40
N ASN A 167 -12.69 -2.03 1.87
CA ASN A 167 -12.95 -1.22 0.68
C ASN A 167 -12.60 0.26 0.89
N GLN A 168 -12.82 0.82 2.08
CA GLN A 168 -12.44 2.21 2.34
C GLN A 168 -10.91 2.38 2.39
N ILE A 169 -10.20 1.44 3.03
CA ILE A 169 -8.74 1.46 3.07
C ILE A 169 -8.18 1.42 1.63
N GLU A 170 -8.68 0.53 0.78
CA GLU A 170 -8.18 0.38 -0.58
C GLU A 170 -8.64 1.50 -1.52
N ASN A 171 -9.94 1.74 -1.61
CA ASN A 171 -10.55 2.57 -2.66
C ASN A 171 -10.70 4.05 -2.28
N ASP A 172 -10.87 4.37 -1.00
CA ASP A 172 -11.06 5.76 -0.56
C ASP A 172 -9.73 6.39 -0.07
N ILE A 173 -8.73 5.56 0.26
CA ILE A 173 -7.44 5.99 0.80
C ILE A 173 -6.30 5.62 -0.14
N ILE A 174 -5.93 4.33 -0.26
CA ILE A 174 -4.71 3.90 -0.95
C ILE A 174 -4.72 4.33 -2.43
N ARG A 175 -5.76 3.95 -3.18
CA ARG A 175 -5.83 4.19 -4.62
C ARG A 175 -5.81 5.68 -4.99
N PRO A 176 -6.68 6.55 -4.45
CA PRO A 176 -6.73 7.96 -4.85
C PRO A 176 -5.55 8.79 -4.32
N GLN A 177 -5.04 8.50 -3.12
CA GLN A 177 -3.98 9.32 -2.51
C GLN A 177 -2.60 9.00 -3.07
N PHE A 178 -2.29 7.72 -3.26
CA PHE A 178 -0.93 7.29 -3.62
C PHE A 178 -0.73 7.10 -5.12
N LYS A 179 -1.81 6.83 -5.87
CA LYS A 179 -1.78 6.57 -7.32
C LYS A 179 -0.69 5.58 -7.73
N GLU A 180 -0.49 4.57 -6.89
CA GLU A 180 0.54 3.54 -7.03
C GLU A 180 -0.09 2.26 -7.59
N PRO A 181 0.03 1.93 -8.89
CA PRO A 181 -0.60 0.76 -9.48
C PRO A 181 -0.13 -0.57 -8.88
N ARG A 182 1.10 -0.61 -8.32
CA ARG A 182 1.67 -1.83 -7.75
C ARG A 182 1.01 -2.27 -6.44
N ILE A 183 0.15 -1.44 -5.83
CA ILE A 183 -0.62 -1.81 -4.63
C ILE A 183 -1.51 -3.04 -4.89
N HIS A 184 -1.96 -3.24 -6.14
CA HIS A 184 -2.78 -4.39 -6.56
C HIS A 184 -2.05 -5.73 -6.48
N PHE A 185 -0.74 -5.73 -6.20
CA PHE A 185 0.08 -6.92 -5.95
C PHE A 185 0.65 -6.95 -4.52
N ALA A 186 0.34 -5.93 -3.71
CA ALA A 186 0.77 -5.78 -2.33
C ALA A 186 -0.37 -6.03 -1.33
N VAL A 187 -1.61 -5.71 -1.70
CA VAL A 187 -2.80 -6.03 -0.92
C VAL A 187 -3.41 -7.36 -1.34
N ASN A 188 -3.76 -8.22 -0.38
CA ASN A 188 -4.27 -9.56 -0.62
C ASN A 188 -5.69 -9.70 -0.05
N CYS A 189 -6.63 -10.14 -0.89
CA CYS A 189 -8.05 -10.30 -0.57
C CYS A 189 -8.43 -11.71 -0.06
N ALA A 190 -7.46 -12.54 0.32
CA ALA A 190 -7.59 -13.94 0.74
C ALA A 190 -8.13 -14.95 -0.29
N ALA A 191 -8.35 -14.55 -1.55
CA ALA A 191 -8.72 -15.47 -2.62
C ALA A 191 -7.50 -16.17 -3.23
N LYS A 192 -7.69 -17.37 -3.79
CA LYS A 192 -6.65 -18.17 -4.44
C LYS A 192 -6.08 -17.49 -5.67
N SER A 193 -6.92 -16.79 -6.43
CA SER A 193 -6.49 -15.95 -7.56
C SER A 193 -5.99 -14.55 -7.14
N CYS A 194 -5.97 -14.23 -5.84
CA CYS A 194 -5.36 -12.99 -5.35
C CYS A 194 -3.82 -13.09 -5.40
N PRO A 195 -3.10 -11.96 -5.53
CA PRO A 195 -1.64 -11.97 -5.59
C PRO A 195 -1.04 -12.62 -4.33
N PRO A 196 0.04 -13.40 -4.46
CA PRO A 196 0.76 -13.96 -3.31
C PRO A 196 1.05 -12.91 -2.24
N ILE A 197 0.69 -13.18 -0.99
CA ILE A 197 1.04 -12.26 0.11
C ILE A 197 2.56 -12.32 0.35
N ALA A 198 3.20 -11.16 0.49
CA ALA A 198 4.60 -11.09 0.87
C ALA A 198 4.81 -11.70 2.26
N ASN A 199 5.90 -12.44 2.45
CA ASN A 199 6.28 -12.99 3.76
C ASN A 199 7.05 -11.98 4.63
N GLU A 200 7.02 -10.71 4.26
CA GLU A 200 7.72 -9.60 4.90
C GLU A 200 6.76 -8.42 5.06
N ALA A 201 6.88 -7.69 6.18
CA ALA A 201 6.09 -6.49 6.38
C ALA A 201 6.62 -5.33 5.53
N PHE A 202 5.71 -4.48 5.03
CA PHE A 202 6.10 -3.25 4.36
C PHE A 202 6.58 -2.23 5.39
N THR A 203 7.63 -1.50 5.04
CA THR A 203 8.21 -0.38 5.78
C THR A 203 8.62 0.67 4.75
N ALA A 204 8.79 1.93 5.14
CA ALA A 204 9.25 2.94 4.19
C ALA A 204 10.58 2.56 3.51
N ALA A 205 11.49 1.92 4.26
CA ALA A 205 12.80 1.51 3.76
C ALA A 205 12.76 0.39 2.70
N ASN A 206 11.76 -0.50 2.73
CA ASN A 206 11.67 -1.64 1.81
C ASN A 206 10.49 -1.56 0.83
N LEU A 207 9.66 -0.51 0.91
CA LEU A 207 8.41 -0.38 0.17
C LEU A 207 8.62 -0.53 -1.34
N GLU A 208 9.50 0.28 -1.93
CA GLU A 208 9.76 0.26 -3.37
C GLU A 208 10.29 -1.10 -3.83
N GLN A 209 11.22 -1.68 -3.09
CA GLN A 209 11.79 -2.99 -3.41
C GLN A 209 10.71 -4.09 -3.37
N LEU A 210 9.85 -4.10 -2.34
CA LEU A 210 8.80 -5.10 -2.22
C LEU A 210 7.70 -4.91 -3.28
N LEU A 211 7.29 -3.68 -3.57
CA LEU A 211 6.33 -3.38 -4.64
C LEU A 211 6.85 -3.87 -5.99
N GLU A 212 8.11 -3.56 -6.31
CA GLU A 212 8.76 -4.00 -7.55
C GLU A 212 8.83 -5.52 -7.64
N LYS A 213 9.37 -6.17 -6.59
CA LYS A 213 9.52 -7.63 -6.49
C LYS A 213 8.19 -8.35 -6.67
N GLN A 214 7.14 -7.92 -5.98
CA GLN A 214 5.81 -8.52 -6.04
C GLN A 214 5.17 -8.34 -7.41
N THR A 215 5.36 -7.18 -8.03
CA THR A 215 4.83 -6.89 -9.37
C THR A 215 5.46 -7.77 -10.44
N ILE A 216 6.80 -7.86 -10.45
CA ILE A 216 7.54 -8.73 -11.38
C ILE A 216 7.13 -10.20 -11.16
N ALA A 217 7.09 -10.65 -9.91
CA ALA A 217 6.71 -12.03 -9.59
C ALA A 217 5.28 -12.35 -10.07
N PHE A 218 4.31 -11.48 -9.80
CA PHE A 218 2.92 -11.71 -10.19
C PHE A 218 2.73 -11.74 -11.70
N ILE A 219 3.30 -10.77 -12.43
CA ILE A 219 3.16 -10.66 -13.89
C ILE A 219 3.73 -11.88 -14.61
N ASN A 220 4.83 -12.44 -14.10
CA ASN A 220 5.51 -13.58 -14.72
C ASN A 220 5.04 -14.95 -14.20
N ASP A 221 4.13 -15.01 -13.22
CA ASP A 221 3.59 -16.27 -12.71
C ASP A 221 2.48 -16.83 -13.61
N THR A 222 2.74 -18.01 -14.18
CA THR A 222 1.84 -18.73 -15.09
C THR A 222 0.51 -19.17 -14.47
N ASN A 223 0.40 -19.18 -13.14
CA ASN A 223 -0.88 -19.43 -12.46
C ASN A 223 -1.85 -18.25 -12.58
N TYR A 224 -1.33 -17.04 -12.80
CA TYR A 224 -2.11 -15.80 -12.85
C TYR A 224 -2.10 -15.15 -14.23
N ASN A 225 -1.07 -15.38 -15.04
CA ASN A 225 -0.88 -14.72 -16.32
C ASN A 225 -0.20 -15.64 -17.35
N THR A 226 -0.68 -15.65 -18.59
CA THR A 226 0.01 -16.26 -19.73
C THR A 226 0.38 -15.17 -20.73
N ILE A 227 1.67 -14.88 -20.84
CA ILE A 227 2.21 -13.82 -21.70
C ILE A 227 2.93 -14.42 -22.90
N SER A 228 2.64 -13.87 -24.08
CA SER A 228 3.33 -14.09 -25.36
C SER A 228 3.35 -12.79 -26.16
N SER A 229 4.15 -12.72 -27.23
CA SER A 229 4.29 -11.49 -28.02
C SER A 229 2.99 -10.94 -28.59
N GLY A 230 2.10 -11.80 -29.11
CA GLY A 230 0.84 -11.36 -29.76
C GLY A 230 -0.42 -11.51 -28.89
N LYS A 231 -0.33 -12.16 -27.74
CA LYS A 231 -1.48 -12.45 -26.88
C LYS A 231 -1.08 -12.49 -25.41
N VAL A 232 -1.84 -11.81 -24.59
CA VAL A 232 -1.76 -11.87 -23.13
C VAL A 232 -3.10 -12.34 -22.56
N ASN A 233 -3.04 -13.33 -21.68
CA ASN A 233 -4.18 -13.80 -20.91
C ASN A 233 -3.89 -13.51 -19.44
N LEU A 234 -4.54 -12.50 -18.87
CA LEU A 234 -4.13 -11.86 -17.63
C LEU A 234 -5.11 -12.17 -16.49
N SER A 235 -4.68 -11.99 -15.25
CA SER A 235 -5.59 -12.01 -14.09
C SER A 235 -6.69 -10.95 -14.22
N LYS A 236 -7.90 -11.23 -13.70
CA LYS A 236 -9.01 -10.25 -13.66
C LYS A 236 -8.67 -8.97 -12.88
N ILE A 237 -7.61 -8.95 -12.07
CA ILE A 237 -7.10 -7.74 -11.42
C ILE A 237 -6.81 -6.65 -12.46
N PHE A 238 -6.22 -7.01 -13.59
CA PHE A 238 -5.96 -6.06 -14.68
C PHE A 238 -7.23 -5.56 -15.37
N GLU A 239 -8.32 -6.32 -15.33
CA GLU A 239 -9.63 -5.91 -15.82
C GLU A 239 -10.34 -4.97 -14.83
N TRP A 240 -10.39 -5.36 -13.56
CA TRP A 240 -11.11 -4.66 -12.50
C TRP A 240 -10.51 -3.30 -12.15
N TYR A 241 -9.17 -3.22 -12.19
CA TYR A 241 -8.41 -2.01 -11.86
C TYR A 241 -7.71 -1.41 -13.07
N ALA A 242 -8.24 -1.64 -14.28
CA ALA A 242 -7.65 -1.16 -15.54
C ALA A 242 -7.32 0.34 -15.53
N SER A 243 -8.12 1.16 -14.83
CA SER A 243 -7.90 2.61 -14.69
C SER A 243 -6.60 2.99 -14.00
N ASP A 244 -6.07 2.10 -13.15
CA ASP A 244 -4.94 2.41 -12.28
C ASP A 244 -3.60 2.13 -12.99
N PHE A 245 -3.60 1.23 -13.98
CA PHE A 245 -2.40 0.81 -14.71
C PHE A 245 -2.04 1.73 -15.89
N GLY A 246 -2.93 2.67 -16.27
CA GLY A 246 -2.77 3.45 -17.49
C GLY A 246 -2.82 2.57 -18.73
N SER A 247 -1.77 2.59 -19.56
CA SER A 247 -1.65 1.68 -20.69
C SER A 247 -1.29 0.28 -20.20
N LEU A 248 -2.27 -0.63 -20.22
CA LEU A 248 -2.08 -1.99 -19.71
C LEU A 248 -0.95 -2.73 -20.44
N ILE A 249 -0.81 -2.56 -21.76
CA ILE A 249 0.29 -3.20 -22.50
C ILE A 249 1.64 -2.63 -22.08
N ASP A 250 1.76 -1.31 -21.88
CA ASP A 250 3.04 -0.71 -21.46
C ASP A 250 3.39 -1.14 -20.03
N PHE A 251 2.39 -1.20 -19.14
CA PHE A 251 2.55 -1.67 -17.77
C PHE A 251 3.03 -3.13 -17.73
N ILE A 252 2.38 -4.03 -18.49
CA ILE A 252 2.81 -5.43 -18.57
C ILE A 252 4.21 -5.53 -19.21
N SER A 253 4.47 -4.79 -20.29
CA SER A 253 5.76 -4.80 -21.00
C SER A 253 6.91 -4.35 -20.11
N LYS A 254 6.66 -3.45 -19.15
CA LYS A 254 7.67 -2.97 -18.20
C LYS A 254 8.21 -4.09 -17.29
N TYR A 255 7.35 -5.02 -16.86
CA TYR A 255 7.69 -6.04 -15.86
C TYR A 255 7.74 -7.47 -16.39
N SER A 256 7.28 -7.70 -17.62
CA SER A 256 7.28 -9.02 -18.26
C SER A 256 8.69 -9.42 -18.69
N GLU A 257 9.09 -10.65 -18.40
CA GLU A 257 10.32 -11.27 -18.92
C GLU A 257 10.23 -11.57 -20.43
N LYS A 258 9.01 -11.60 -20.97
CA LYS A 258 8.73 -11.84 -22.39
C LYS A 258 8.40 -10.53 -23.08
N SER A 259 8.87 -10.37 -24.32
CA SER A 259 8.44 -9.26 -25.18
C SER A 259 6.93 -9.33 -25.45
N VAL A 260 6.25 -8.20 -25.33
CA VAL A 260 4.82 -8.01 -25.62
C VAL A 260 4.69 -6.97 -26.72
N SER A 261 3.93 -7.29 -27.77
CA SER A 261 3.63 -6.34 -28.84
C SER A 261 2.67 -5.27 -28.33
N SER A 262 2.85 -4.02 -28.78
CA SER A 262 1.88 -2.95 -28.57
C SER A 262 0.48 -3.26 -29.13
N LYS A 263 0.36 -4.26 -30.02
CA LYS A 263 -0.89 -4.75 -30.60
C LYS A 263 -1.35 -6.08 -30.01
N ALA A 264 -0.76 -6.54 -28.91
CA ALA A 264 -1.12 -7.82 -28.32
C ALA A 264 -2.60 -7.84 -27.91
N SER A 265 -3.28 -8.94 -28.22
CA SER A 265 -4.66 -9.16 -27.79
C SER A 265 -4.71 -9.46 -26.29
N ILE A 266 -5.63 -8.81 -25.57
CA ILE A 266 -5.83 -9.00 -24.14
C ILE A 266 -7.06 -9.87 -23.91
N SER A 267 -6.90 -10.88 -23.07
CA SER A 267 -7.97 -11.72 -22.51
C SER A 267 -7.76 -11.88 -21.01
N TYR A 268 -8.79 -12.30 -20.28
CA TYR A 268 -8.71 -12.45 -18.83
C TYR A 268 -9.03 -13.89 -18.39
N MET A 269 -8.27 -14.36 -17.41
CA MET A 269 -8.44 -15.66 -16.78
C MET A 269 -9.66 -15.68 -15.86
N GLU A 270 -10.19 -16.86 -15.56
CA GLU A 270 -11.19 -16.99 -14.50
C GLU A 270 -10.59 -16.75 -13.12
N TYR A 271 -11.42 -16.24 -12.20
CA TYR A 271 -10.98 -15.88 -10.86
C TYR A 271 -11.52 -16.87 -9.83
N ASP A 272 -10.60 -17.58 -9.16
CA ASP A 272 -10.89 -18.59 -8.14
C ASP A 272 -10.98 -17.93 -6.76
N TRP A 273 -12.21 -17.86 -6.24
CA TRP A 273 -12.53 -17.29 -4.93
C TRP A 273 -12.30 -18.25 -3.76
N ALA A 274 -11.84 -19.48 -4.00
CA ALA A 274 -11.43 -20.37 -2.90
C ALA A 274 -10.35 -19.69 -2.05
N LEU A 275 -10.31 -19.98 -0.74
CA LEU A 275 -9.37 -19.38 0.19
C LEU A 275 -7.91 -19.71 -0.19
N ASN A 276 -7.00 -18.73 -0.09
CA ASN A 276 -5.55 -18.91 -0.32
C ASN A 276 -4.82 -19.56 0.88
N GLY A 277 -5.43 -20.58 1.48
CA GLY A 277 -4.86 -21.32 2.59
C GLY A 277 -3.84 -22.39 2.17
N ARG A 278 -3.01 -22.83 3.12
CA ARG A 278 -2.18 -24.05 3.03
C ARG A 278 -2.43 -24.99 4.20
#